data_AF-A0A3D2V7N8-F1
#
_entry.id   AF-A0A3D2V7N8-F1
#
_cell.length_a   1.000
_cell.length_b   1.000
_cell.length_c   1.000
_cell.angle_alpha   90.00
_cell.angle_beta   90.00
_cell.angle_gamma   90.00
#
_symmetry.space_group_name_H-M   'P 1'
#
loop_
_entity.id
_entity.type
_entity.pdbx_description
1 polymer ?
#
loop_
_entity_poly.entity_id
_entity_poly.type
_entity_poly.pdbx_seq_one_letter_code
_entity_poly.pdbx_strand_id
1 'polypeptide(L)'
;WTSKDGKQWTKLVRDENSFQWKPRGMISGSVVFNDRLWILGGGTYDTPTTKSRNYYNDIWSTKDGKSWVSHTRHAPWQARQYHHVVVYDDRMWVIAGYNAGDINDVWYSSDGENWYRVFGTPWQARHATSVVAHNNKLWLTLGSCMVPDLWQLDRSDDPNYKSPKEPPIKALTAIKLDGFTKR
;
A
#
# COMPACT_ATOMS: atom_id res chain seq x y z
N TRP A 1 15.22 15.97 0.65
CA TRP A 1 16.61 16.44 0.85
C TRP A 1 17.54 15.25 0.67
N THR A 2 18.79 15.46 0.28
CA THR A 2 19.82 14.41 0.14
C THR A 2 21.04 14.74 0.99
N SER A 3 21.68 13.72 1.55
CA SER A 3 22.90 13.84 2.35
C SER A 3 23.77 12.61 2.13
N LYS A 4 25.09 12.79 2.14
CA LYS A 4 26.07 11.68 2.11
C LYS A 4 26.56 11.29 3.50
N ASP A 5 26.39 12.17 4.48
CA ASP A 5 26.96 12.04 5.83
C ASP A 5 25.90 12.09 6.94
N GLY A 6 24.62 12.30 6.58
CA GLY A 6 23.50 12.49 7.51
C GLY A 6 23.51 13.82 8.25
N LYS A 7 24.53 14.67 8.06
CA LYS A 7 24.72 15.95 8.78
C LYS A 7 24.43 17.14 7.89
N GLN A 8 24.99 17.14 6.68
CA GLN A 8 24.79 18.19 5.69
C GLN A 8 23.75 17.74 4.67
N TRP A 9 22.68 18.53 4.55
CA TRP A 9 21.55 18.21 3.69
C TRP A 9 21.43 19.24 2.59
N THR A 10 21.27 18.78 1.35
CA THR A 10 20.97 19.63 0.19
C THR A 10 19.56 19.32 -0.33
N LYS A 11 18.80 20.36 -0.68
CA LYS A 11 17.44 20.18 -1.22
C LYS A 11 17.55 19.46 -2.58
N LEU A 12 16.91 18.29 -2.71
CA LEU A 12 16.97 17.47 -3.93
C LEU A 12 16.22 18.14 -5.08
N VAL A 13 15.14 18.85 -4.76
CA VAL A 13 14.29 19.58 -5.69
C VAL A 13 14.08 21.00 -5.15
N ARG A 14 14.33 22.02 -5.98
CA ARG A 14 14.34 23.42 -5.54
C ARG A 14 12.96 24.09 -5.54
N ASP A 15 12.09 23.69 -6.46
CA ASP A 15 10.71 24.19 -6.59
C ASP A 15 9.72 23.17 -6.05
N GLU A 16 8.90 23.56 -5.08
CA GLU A 16 7.90 22.68 -4.44
C GLU A 16 6.70 22.39 -5.36
N ASN A 17 6.49 23.22 -6.39
CA ASN A 17 5.46 22.99 -7.40
C ASN A 17 5.84 21.88 -8.42
N SER A 18 7.06 21.36 -8.34
CA SER A 18 7.52 20.26 -9.21
C SER A 18 6.89 18.90 -8.86
N PHE A 19 6.35 18.75 -7.64
CA PHE A 19 5.64 17.54 -7.25
C PHE A 19 4.21 17.58 -7.79
N GLN A 20 3.85 16.59 -8.62
CA GLN A 20 2.52 16.50 -9.20
C GLN A 20 1.48 15.84 -8.28
N TRP A 21 1.93 15.11 -7.26
CA TRP A 21 1.07 14.55 -6.22
C TRP A 21 0.74 15.60 -5.16
N LYS A 22 -0.50 15.56 -4.66
CA LYS A 22 -0.96 16.49 -3.62
C LYS A 22 -0.28 16.22 -2.27
N PRO A 23 -0.14 17.24 -1.39
CA PRO A 23 0.34 17.07 -0.03
C PRO A 23 -0.35 15.90 0.67
N ARG A 24 0.46 15.05 1.32
CA ARG A 24 0.03 13.85 2.05
C ARG A 24 1.00 13.58 3.19
N GLY A 25 0.52 13.03 4.30
CA GLY A 25 1.32 12.78 5.48
C GLY A 25 0.83 11.59 6.31
N MET A 26 1.30 11.51 7.57
CA MET A 26 1.07 10.41 8.51
C MET A 26 1.62 9.05 8.00
N ILE A 27 1.07 7.94 8.49
CA ILE A 27 1.34 6.62 7.90
C ILE A 27 0.77 6.67 6.48
N SER A 28 1.68 6.83 5.54
CA SER A 28 1.45 6.93 4.11
C SER A 28 2.12 5.73 3.44
N GLY A 29 1.52 5.24 2.36
CA GLY A 29 2.03 4.06 1.69
C GLY A 29 3.24 4.42 0.83
N SER A 30 4.44 3.93 1.17
CA SER A 30 5.58 3.94 0.26
C SER A 30 6.40 2.64 0.31
N VAL A 31 6.92 2.23 -0.84
CA VAL A 31 7.77 1.03 -0.99
C VAL A 31 8.83 1.23 -2.07
N VAL A 32 9.88 0.41 -2.06
CA VAL A 32 10.79 0.25 -3.20
C VAL A 32 10.42 -1.02 -3.94
N PHE A 33 10.15 -0.91 -5.24
CA PHE A 33 9.77 -2.04 -6.09
C PHE A 33 10.20 -1.78 -7.53
N ASN A 34 10.80 -2.78 -8.21
CA ASN A 34 11.30 -2.67 -9.59
C ASN A 34 12.14 -1.39 -9.84
N ASP A 35 13.18 -1.19 -9.01
CA ASP A 35 14.11 -0.04 -9.06
C ASP A 35 13.45 1.34 -8.99
N ARG A 36 12.31 1.42 -8.31
CA ARG A 36 11.54 2.66 -8.15
C ARG A 36 11.09 2.83 -6.70
N LEU A 37 11.06 4.07 -6.25
CA LEU A 37 10.30 4.47 -5.07
C LEU A 37 8.85 4.70 -5.49
N TRP A 38 7.91 4.11 -4.76
CA TRP A 38 6.48 4.22 -4.99
C TRP A 38 5.80 4.96 -3.84
N ILE A 39 4.77 5.73 -4.18
CA ILE A 39 3.81 6.32 -3.25
C ILE A 39 2.43 5.80 -3.64
N LEU A 40 1.70 5.29 -2.65
CA LEU A 40 0.39 4.69 -2.82
C LEU A 40 -0.60 5.30 -1.84
N GLY A 41 -1.56 6.07 -2.36
CA GLY A 41 -2.60 6.71 -1.57
C GLY A 41 -2.05 7.64 -0.49
N GLY A 42 -2.63 7.56 0.71
CA GLY A 42 -2.36 8.46 1.83
C GLY A 42 -3.42 9.54 1.93
N GLY A 43 -3.16 10.58 2.72
CA GLY A 43 -4.14 11.63 2.91
C GLY A 43 -3.58 12.86 3.59
N THR A 44 -4.43 13.89 3.67
CA THR A 44 -4.17 15.07 4.50
C THR A 44 -4.79 14.87 5.88
N TYR A 45 -4.13 15.45 6.87
CA TYR A 45 -4.66 15.55 8.22
C TYR A 45 -5.11 16.98 8.49
N ASP A 46 -5.96 17.16 9.50
CA ASP A 46 -6.37 18.51 9.92
C ASP A 46 -5.17 19.25 10.53
N THR A 47 -4.82 20.39 9.94
CA THR A 47 -3.78 21.29 10.42
C THR A 47 -4.34 22.71 10.50
N PRO A 48 -3.67 23.65 11.19
CA PRO A 48 -4.11 25.04 11.18
C PRO A 48 -4.39 25.62 9.78
N THR A 49 -3.69 25.13 8.75
CA THR A 49 -3.82 25.56 7.35
C THR A 49 -4.56 24.56 6.45
N THR A 50 -4.83 23.33 6.90
CA THR A 50 -5.52 22.28 6.15
C THR A 50 -6.75 21.82 6.94
N LYS A 51 -7.90 22.45 6.70
CA LYS A 51 -9.13 22.23 7.51
C LYS A 51 -9.93 20.98 7.12
N SER A 52 -9.50 20.25 6.10
CA SER A 52 -10.19 19.05 5.63
C SER A 52 -9.24 17.87 5.46
N ARG A 53 -9.74 16.69 5.83
CA ARG A 53 -9.09 15.42 5.54
C ARG A 53 -9.44 15.00 4.12
N ASN A 54 -8.43 14.87 3.28
CA ASN A 54 -8.54 14.28 1.95
C ASN A 54 -7.88 12.91 2.00
N TYR A 55 -8.48 11.94 1.31
CA TYR A 55 -7.92 10.60 1.16
C TYR A 55 -7.60 10.39 -0.30
N TYR A 56 -6.51 9.67 -0.58
CA TYR A 56 -6.07 9.39 -1.93
C TYR A 56 -5.96 7.88 -2.18
N ASN A 57 -6.12 7.52 -3.45
CA ASN A 57 -5.82 6.20 -4.02
C ASN A 57 -5.04 6.32 -5.33
N ASP A 58 -4.28 7.40 -5.48
CA ASP A 58 -3.38 7.61 -6.61
C ASP A 58 -2.05 6.87 -6.39
N ILE A 59 -1.42 6.49 -7.51
CA ILE A 59 -0.18 5.73 -7.54
C ILE A 59 0.87 6.49 -8.32
N TRP A 60 1.98 6.74 -7.65
CA TRP A 60 3.10 7.48 -8.19
C TRP A 60 4.38 6.73 -7.98
N SER A 61 5.34 6.92 -8.87
CA SER A 61 6.67 6.39 -8.64
C SER A 61 7.77 7.22 -9.28
N THR A 62 8.98 7.12 -8.74
CA THR A 62 10.18 7.77 -9.26
C THR A 62 11.38 6.82 -9.24
N LYS A 63 12.34 7.04 -10.16
CA LYS A 63 13.65 6.37 -10.13
C LYS A 63 14.72 7.19 -9.40
N ASP A 64 14.51 8.50 -9.27
CA ASP A 64 15.56 9.45 -8.86
C ASP A 64 15.12 10.46 -7.80
N GLY A 65 13.86 10.40 -7.34
CA GLY A 65 13.30 11.32 -6.36
C GLY A 65 12.91 12.69 -6.94
N LYS A 66 13.17 12.95 -8.22
CA LYS A 66 12.96 14.23 -8.89
C LYS A 66 11.83 14.16 -9.90
N SER A 67 11.86 13.17 -10.78
CA SER A 67 10.86 12.96 -11.82
C SER A 67 9.89 11.87 -11.38
N TRP A 68 8.62 12.25 -11.24
CA TRP A 68 7.55 11.37 -10.79
C TRP A 68 6.64 10.99 -11.95
N VAL A 69 6.32 9.70 -12.05
CA VAL A 69 5.39 9.15 -13.02
C VAL A 69 4.11 8.77 -12.30
N SER A 70 2.97 9.19 -12.85
CA SER A 70 1.65 8.72 -12.45
C SER A 70 1.35 7.41 -13.16
N HIS A 71 1.07 6.36 -12.39
CA HIS A 71 0.58 5.09 -12.94
C HIS A 71 -0.95 5.06 -12.99
N THR A 72 -1.60 5.44 -11.88
CA THR A 72 -3.05 5.62 -11.86
C THR A 72 -3.45 6.78 -10.95
N ARG A 73 -4.51 7.50 -11.34
CA ARG A 73 -5.12 8.57 -10.55
C ARG A 73 -6.15 8.05 -9.55
N HIS A 74 -6.75 6.89 -9.87
CA HIS A 74 -7.86 6.30 -9.12
C HIS A 74 -7.74 4.78 -9.17
N ALA A 75 -6.94 4.21 -8.27
CA ALA A 75 -6.92 2.76 -8.10
C ALA A 75 -8.31 2.25 -7.64
N PRO A 76 -8.69 1.00 -7.94
CA PRO A 76 -10.04 0.49 -7.64
C PRO A 76 -10.35 0.33 -6.15
N TRP A 77 -9.34 0.42 -5.28
CA TRP A 77 -9.53 0.42 -3.84
C TRP A 77 -9.91 1.80 -3.32
N GLN A 78 -10.72 1.81 -2.25
CA GLN A 78 -11.14 3.04 -1.57
C GLN A 78 -9.93 3.88 -1.16
N ALA A 79 -9.96 5.17 -1.50
CA ALA A 79 -8.98 6.16 -1.04
C ALA A 79 -8.82 6.11 0.48
N ARG A 80 -7.58 6.11 0.97
CA ARG A 80 -7.30 5.83 2.39
C ARG A 80 -5.96 6.38 2.86
N GLN A 81 -5.84 6.52 4.16
CA GLN A 81 -4.58 6.74 4.88
C GLN A 81 -4.41 5.68 5.98
N TYR A 82 -3.28 5.68 6.68
CA TYR A 82 -3.01 4.72 7.75
C TYR A 82 -3.04 3.24 7.33
N HIS A 83 -3.02 2.96 6.02
CA HIS A 83 -2.83 1.63 5.47
C HIS A 83 -1.35 1.25 5.51
N HIS A 84 -1.09 -0.05 5.46
CA HIS A 84 0.27 -0.54 5.27
C HIS A 84 0.50 -0.85 3.79
N VAL A 85 1.75 -0.66 3.35
CA VAL A 85 2.21 -1.18 2.06
C VAL A 85 3.47 -1.99 2.24
N VAL A 86 3.57 -3.08 1.49
CA VAL A 86 4.71 -4.00 1.57
C VAL A 86 4.95 -4.61 0.21
N VAL A 87 6.22 -4.92 -0.09
CA VAL A 87 6.58 -5.68 -1.28
C VAL A 87 6.78 -7.13 -0.88
N TYR A 88 6.09 -8.02 -1.57
CA TYR A 88 6.14 -9.44 -1.31
C TYR A 88 5.68 -10.22 -2.54
N ASP A 89 6.41 -11.30 -2.87
CA ASP A 89 6.17 -12.13 -4.05
C ASP A 89 6.03 -11.27 -5.31
N ASP A 90 7.03 -10.44 -5.62
CA ASP A 90 7.07 -9.56 -6.81
C ASP A 90 5.85 -8.65 -7.00
N ARG A 91 5.22 -8.23 -5.90
CA ARG A 91 4.03 -7.37 -5.89
C ARG A 91 4.09 -6.34 -4.78
N MET A 92 3.45 -5.21 -5.04
CA MET A 92 3.08 -4.24 -4.03
C MET A 92 1.74 -4.62 -3.44
N TRP A 93 1.62 -4.54 -2.11
CA TRP A 93 0.40 -4.83 -1.38
C TRP A 93 -0.10 -3.57 -0.67
N VAL A 94 -1.41 -3.36 -0.63
CA VAL A 94 -2.11 -2.32 0.14
C VAL A 94 -3.04 -3.03 1.11
N ILE A 95 -2.82 -2.82 2.41
CA ILE A 95 -3.49 -3.60 3.46
C ILE A 95 -4.11 -2.65 4.48
N ALA A 96 -5.40 -2.87 4.74
CA ALA A 96 -6.17 -2.16 5.76
C ALA A 96 -6.16 -0.62 5.57
N GLY A 97 -6.41 0.14 6.64
CA GLY A 97 -6.33 1.60 6.62
C GLY A 97 -7.61 2.27 7.08
N TYR A 98 -7.72 3.56 6.81
CA TYR A 98 -8.82 4.39 7.30
C TYR A 98 -9.33 5.36 6.24
N ASN A 99 -10.66 5.40 6.11
CA ASN A 99 -11.40 6.48 5.47
C ASN A 99 -12.81 6.53 6.05
N ALA A 100 -13.05 7.51 6.95
CA ALA A 100 -14.29 7.65 7.71
C ALA A 100 -14.73 6.36 8.45
N GLY A 101 -13.76 5.48 8.73
CA GLY A 101 -13.97 4.14 9.25
C GLY A 101 -12.76 3.27 8.96
N ASP A 102 -12.55 2.27 9.81
CA ASP A 102 -11.49 1.28 9.63
C ASP A 102 -11.80 0.35 8.45
N ILE A 103 -10.76 -0.06 7.72
CA ILE A 103 -10.85 -0.89 6.52
C ILE A 103 -10.09 -2.20 6.76
N ASN A 104 -10.63 -3.33 6.29
CA ASN A 104 -10.00 -4.67 6.41
C ASN A 104 -9.65 -5.33 5.08
N ASP A 105 -9.82 -4.64 3.96
CA ASP A 105 -9.52 -5.21 2.64
C ASP A 105 -8.01 -5.27 2.38
N VAL A 106 -7.66 -6.06 1.36
CA VAL A 106 -6.30 -6.25 0.88
C VAL A 106 -6.31 -6.20 -0.63
N TRP A 107 -5.34 -5.47 -1.17
CA TRP A 107 -5.14 -5.31 -2.59
C TRP A 107 -3.68 -5.53 -2.95
N TYR A 108 -3.42 -6.00 -4.17
CA TYR A 108 -2.07 -6.12 -4.68
C TYR A 108 -1.97 -5.74 -6.16
N SER A 109 -0.74 -5.42 -6.59
CA SER A 109 -0.41 -5.08 -7.97
C SER A 109 1.06 -5.38 -8.27
N SER A 110 1.36 -5.85 -9.48
CA SER A 110 2.73 -6.05 -9.98
C SER A 110 3.24 -4.89 -10.85
N ASP A 111 2.40 -3.92 -11.18
CA ASP A 111 2.73 -2.81 -12.09
C ASP A 111 2.30 -1.42 -11.58
N GLY A 112 1.46 -1.37 -10.53
CA GLY A 112 0.90 -0.15 -9.97
C GLY A 112 -0.28 0.44 -10.75
N GLU A 113 -0.64 -0.13 -11.90
CA GLU A 113 -1.76 0.29 -12.75
C GLU A 113 -2.97 -0.59 -12.49
N ASN A 114 -2.76 -1.91 -12.47
CA ASN A 114 -3.79 -2.90 -12.32
C ASN A 114 -3.77 -3.51 -10.92
N TRP A 115 -4.93 -3.53 -10.26
CA TRP A 115 -5.04 -3.85 -8.84
C TRP A 115 -6.10 -4.93 -8.58
N TYR A 116 -5.72 -5.91 -7.77
CA TYR A 116 -6.52 -7.10 -7.49
C TYR A 116 -6.86 -7.18 -6.02
N ARG A 117 -8.13 -7.45 -5.71
CA ARG A 117 -8.61 -7.60 -4.35
C ARG A 117 -8.47 -9.04 -3.86
N VAL A 118 -8.01 -9.19 -2.63
CA VAL A 118 -8.13 -10.43 -1.86
C VAL A 118 -9.46 -10.41 -1.11
N PHE A 119 -10.26 -11.47 -1.29
CA PHE A 119 -11.56 -11.62 -0.64
C PHE A 119 -11.44 -12.50 0.61
N GLY A 120 -12.41 -12.35 1.53
CA GLY A 120 -12.49 -13.20 2.72
C GLY A 120 -11.43 -12.94 3.79
N THR A 121 -10.94 -11.70 3.90
CA THR A 121 -9.96 -11.34 4.94
C THR A 121 -10.57 -11.56 6.34
N PRO A 122 -9.94 -12.40 7.19
CA PRO A 122 -10.57 -12.87 8.44
C PRO A 122 -10.40 -11.92 9.64
N TRP A 123 -9.58 -10.88 9.51
CA TRP A 123 -9.30 -9.95 10.60
C TRP A 123 -10.30 -8.80 10.67
N GLN A 124 -10.46 -8.28 11.88
CA GLN A 124 -11.20 -7.04 12.13
C GLN A 124 -10.55 -5.86 11.40
N ALA A 125 -11.38 -4.99 10.84
CA ALA A 125 -10.96 -3.73 10.25
C ALA A 125 -10.09 -2.92 11.20
N ARG A 126 -9.01 -2.36 10.65
CA ARG A 126 -8.00 -1.64 11.41
C ARG A 126 -7.22 -0.67 10.54
N HIS A 127 -6.57 0.27 11.17
CA HIS A 127 -5.56 1.12 10.56
C HIS A 127 -4.32 1.19 11.46
N ALA A 128 -3.25 1.82 10.98
CA ALA A 128 -1.96 1.89 11.68
C ALA A 128 -1.43 0.50 12.09
N THR A 129 -1.67 -0.49 11.23
CA THR A 129 -1.17 -1.86 11.40
C THR A 129 0.31 -1.96 11.00
N SER A 130 0.98 -3.04 11.40
CA SER A 130 2.32 -3.40 10.95
C SER A 130 2.25 -4.67 10.10
N VAL A 131 2.76 -4.60 8.86
CA VAL A 131 2.85 -5.77 7.99
C VAL A 131 4.29 -6.02 7.57
N VAL A 132 4.75 -7.26 7.71
CA VAL A 132 6.12 -7.64 7.33
C VAL A 132 6.13 -8.88 6.46
N ALA A 133 7.02 -8.90 5.47
CA ALA A 133 7.35 -10.11 4.72
C ALA A 133 8.44 -10.88 5.46
N HIS A 134 8.17 -12.12 5.86
CA HIS A 134 9.15 -12.96 6.56
C HIS A 134 8.86 -14.45 6.32
N ASN A 135 9.92 -15.24 6.08
CA ASN A 135 9.84 -16.68 5.80
C ASN A 135 8.86 -17.06 4.68
N ASN A 136 8.90 -16.31 3.56
CA ASN A 136 8.01 -16.52 2.42
C ASN A 136 6.52 -16.48 2.82
N LYS A 137 6.18 -15.52 3.69
CA LYS A 137 4.83 -15.18 4.14
C LYS A 137 4.70 -13.69 4.37
N LEU A 138 3.48 -13.18 4.30
CA LEU A 138 3.12 -11.87 4.84
C LEU A 138 2.51 -12.04 6.23
N TRP A 139 2.94 -11.22 7.18
CA TRP A 139 2.45 -11.21 8.55
C TRP A 139 1.83 -9.86 8.87
N LEU A 140 0.58 -9.83 9.32
CA LEU A 140 -0.14 -8.66 9.82
C LEU A 140 -0.20 -8.73 11.35
N THR A 141 0.24 -7.65 11.99
CA THR A 141 0.18 -7.48 13.45
C THR A 141 -0.35 -6.11 13.82
N LEU A 142 -0.86 -6.00 15.05
CA LEU A 142 -1.24 -4.72 15.67
C LEU A 142 -2.33 -3.97 14.88
N GLY A 143 -2.60 -2.74 15.29
CA GLY A 143 -3.53 -1.81 14.65
C GLY A 143 -4.54 -1.21 15.63
N SER A 144 -5.36 -0.30 15.11
CA SER A 144 -6.36 0.47 15.86
C SER A 144 -7.43 -0.36 16.58
N CYS A 145 -7.62 -1.63 16.22
CA CYS A 145 -8.62 -2.48 16.85
C CYS A 145 -8.25 -2.91 18.28
N MET A 146 -7.01 -2.68 18.74
CA MET A 146 -6.53 -3.01 20.09
C MET A 146 -6.74 -4.49 20.48
N VAL A 147 -6.73 -5.38 19.48
CA VAL A 147 -6.83 -6.83 19.66
C VAL A 147 -5.43 -7.44 19.56
N PRO A 148 -5.01 -8.30 20.50
CA PRO A 148 -3.78 -9.07 20.37
C PRO A 148 -4.00 -10.25 19.42
N ASP A 149 -3.90 -10.00 18.12
CA ASP A 149 -3.95 -11.02 17.07
C ASP A 149 -2.80 -10.91 16.07
N LEU A 150 -2.53 -12.02 15.38
CA LEU A 150 -1.51 -12.18 14.35
C LEU A 150 -2.14 -12.94 13.19
N TRP A 151 -1.99 -12.41 11.98
CA TRP A 151 -2.47 -13.07 10.78
C TRP A 151 -1.33 -13.26 9.80
N GLN A 152 -1.31 -14.42 9.13
CA GLN A 152 -0.38 -14.68 8.04
C GLN A 152 -1.13 -14.94 6.73
N LEU A 153 -0.49 -14.56 5.63
CA LEU A 153 -0.80 -15.04 4.29
C LEU A 153 0.38 -15.88 3.81
N ASP A 154 0.13 -17.17 3.60
CA ASP A 154 1.08 -18.06 2.94
C ASP A 154 1.17 -17.74 1.45
N ARG A 155 2.35 -18.00 0.87
CA ARG A 155 2.44 -18.14 -0.58
C ARG A 155 1.68 -19.41 -0.99
N SER A 156 1.07 -19.42 -2.17
CA SER A 156 0.57 -20.68 -2.73
C SER A 156 1.73 -21.65 -2.94
N ASP A 157 1.50 -22.92 -2.58
CA ASP A 157 2.46 -24.01 -2.78
C ASP A 157 2.45 -24.57 -4.21
N ASP A 158 1.54 -24.09 -5.07
CA ASP A 158 1.53 -24.48 -6.48
C ASP A 158 2.75 -23.86 -7.19
N PRO A 159 3.70 -24.65 -7.72
CA PRO A 159 4.90 -24.12 -8.38
C PRO A 159 4.59 -23.39 -9.70
N ASN A 160 3.40 -23.62 -10.26
CA ASN A 160 2.85 -22.89 -11.40
C ASN A 160 1.99 -21.70 -10.96
N TYR A 161 1.76 -21.54 -9.65
CA TYR A 161 1.09 -20.37 -9.10
C TYR A 161 1.96 -19.15 -9.34
N LYS A 162 1.65 -18.51 -10.45
CA LYS A 162 1.84 -17.08 -10.62
C LYS A 162 0.57 -16.49 -10.04
N SER A 163 0.63 -15.86 -8.85
CA SER A 163 -0.49 -15.04 -8.37
C SER A 163 -0.95 -14.17 -9.55
N PRO A 164 -2.26 -14.18 -9.84
CA PRO A 164 -2.74 -14.14 -11.20
C PRO A 164 -2.03 -13.07 -12.01
N LYS A 165 -1.46 -13.46 -13.15
CA LYS A 165 -1.62 -12.59 -14.31
C LYS A 165 -3.12 -12.42 -14.40
N GLU A 166 -3.59 -11.27 -13.95
CA GLU A 166 -4.83 -10.61 -14.35
C GLU A 166 -5.76 -11.58 -15.10
N PRO A 167 -6.76 -12.19 -14.45
CA PRO A 167 -7.65 -13.05 -15.19
C PRO A 167 -8.22 -12.23 -16.35
N PRO A 168 -8.18 -12.71 -17.61
CA PRO A 168 -8.91 -12.06 -18.68
C PRO A 168 -10.37 -12.01 -18.22
N ILE A 169 -10.93 -10.80 -18.10
CA ILE A 169 -12.23 -10.55 -17.47
C ILE A 169 -13.30 -11.41 -18.15
N LYS A 170 -13.62 -12.56 -17.53
CA LYS A 170 -14.90 -13.24 -17.64
C LYS A 170 -15.23 -13.92 -16.32
N ALA A 171 -16.32 -13.44 -15.72
CA ALA A 171 -17.06 -14.00 -14.60
C ALA A 171 -16.39 -13.91 -13.21
N LEU A 172 -17.02 -13.10 -12.37
CA LEU A 172 -17.12 -13.23 -10.91
C LEU A 172 -16.90 -14.68 -10.45
N THR A 173 -15.66 -15.02 -10.15
CA THR A 173 -15.33 -16.26 -9.46
C THR A 173 -14.49 -15.84 -8.27
N ALA A 174 -15.03 -16.06 -7.07
CA ALA A 174 -14.30 -15.81 -5.84
C ALA A 174 -13.02 -16.66 -5.87
N ILE A 175 -11.87 -16.02 -6.03
CA ILE A 175 -10.59 -16.68 -5.80
C ILE A 175 -10.50 -16.87 -4.29
N LYS A 176 -10.78 -18.09 -3.85
CA LYS A 176 -10.49 -18.55 -2.50
C LYS A 176 -8.97 -18.66 -2.42
N LEU A 177 -8.33 -17.69 -1.77
CA LEU A 177 -6.92 -17.80 -1.44
C LEU A 177 -6.82 -18.73 -0.23
N ASP A 178 -6.40 -19.96 -0.48
CA ASP A 178 -5.99 -20.89 0.57
C ASP A 178 -4.81 -20.25 1.35
N GLY A 179 -4.86 -20.30 2.69
CA GLY A 179 -3.74 -19.87 3.54
C GLY A 179 -4.09 -19.00 4.75
N PHE A 180 -5.31 -18.47 4.85
CA PHE A 180 -5.71 -17.71 6.04
C PHE A 180 -6.24 -18.65 7.14
N THR A 181 -5.36 -19.42 7.76
CA THR A 181 -5.70 -20.09 9.02
C THR A 181 -5.42 -19.17 10.20
N LYS A 182 -6.45 -18.86 11.00
CA LYS A 182 -6.30 -18.26 12.33
C LYS A 182 -5.46 -19.21 13.20
N ARG A 183 -4.40 -18.72 13.83
CA ARG A 183 -3.77 -19.39 14.97
C ARG A 183 -4.07 -18.61 16.24
#